data_AF-A0A2J8SUA2-F1
#
_entry.id   AF-A0A2J8SUA2-F1
#
_cell.length_a   1.000
_cell.length_b   1.000
_cell.length_c   1.000
_cell.angle_alpha   90.00
_cell.angle_beta   90.00
_cell.angle_gamma   90.00
#
_symmetry.space_group_name_H-M   'P 1'
#
loop_
_entity.id
_entity.type
_entity.pdbx_description
1 polymer ?
#
loop_
_entity_poly.entity_id
_entity_poly.type
_entity_poly.pdbx_seq_one_letter_code
_entity_poly.pdbx_strand_id
1 'polypeptide(L)'
;MQRRRRPPPPTSRLPEGCGGGGGGSEEVEVQFSAGRWGSAAAVSAAAAAATRSTEEEEERLEREHFWKIINAFRYYGTSMHERVNRTERQFRSLPANQQKLLPQFLLHLDKIRKCIDHNQEILLTIVNDCIHMFENKEYGEDGNGKIMPASTFDMDKLKSTLKQFVRDWSETGKAERDACYQPIIKEILKNFPKERWDPSKVNILVPGAGLGRLAWEIAMLGYACQGNEWSFFMLFSSNFVLNRCSEINKYKLYPWIHQFSNNRRSADQIRPIFFPDVDPHSLPPGSNFSMTAGDFQEIYSEC
;
A
#
# COMPACT_ATOMS: atom_id res chain seq x y z
N MET A 1 -48.65 -13.15 59.17
CA MET A 1 -48.14 -14.11 60.18
C MET A 1 -47.24 -15.12 59.47
N GLN A 2 -45.95 -14.80 59.35
CA GLN A 2 -44.83 -15.52 59.99
C GLN A 2 -44.79 -17.04 59.78
N ARG A 3 -43.86 -17.50 58.94
CA ARG A 3 -42.85 -18.52 59.33
C ARG A 3 -41.48 -18.17 58.71
N ARG A 4 -40.45 -18.31 59.55
CA ARG A 4 -39.08 -17.81 59.41
C ARG A 4 -38.11 -18.88 58.87
N ARG A 5 -37.16 -18.40 58.05
CA ARG A 5 -35.69 -18.70 57.94
C ARG A 5 -35.19 -20.10 57.56
N ARG A 6 -34.22 -20.12 56.62
CA ARG A 6 -32.82 -20.50 56.91
C ARG A 6 -31.81 -19.53 56.23
N PRO A 7 -30.65 -19.25 56.84
CA PRO A 7 -29.60 -18.36 56.30
C PRO A 7 -28.59 -19.10 55.40
N PRO A 8 -27.81 -18.38 54.57
CA PRO A 8 -26.86 -18.99 53.63
C PRO A 8 -25.52 -19.39 54.30
N PRO A 9 -24.75 -20.31 53.69
CA PRO A 9 -23.43 -20.69 54.18
C PRO A 9 -22.36 -19.63 53.85
N PRO A 10 -21.25 -19.61 54.61
CA PRO A 10 -20.24 -18.54 54.54
C PRO A 10 -19.29 -18.66 53.33
N THR A 11 -18.86 -17.49 52.88
CA THR A 11 -17.87 -17.23 51.84
C THR A 11 -16.47 -17.68 52.25
N SER A 12 -15.82 -18.50 51.44
CA SER A 12 -14.38 -18.76 51.52
C SER A 12 -13.63 -17.65 50.76
N ARG A 13 -12.80 -16.91 51.50
CA ARG A 13 -11.80 -15.99 50.95
C ARG A 13 -10.69 -16.81 50.30
N LEU A 14 -10.38 -16.53 49.04
CA LEU A 14 -9.13 -16.91 48.39
C LEU A 14 -8.22 -15.67 48.30
N PRO A 15 -6.89 -15.84 48.43
CA PRO A 15 -5.97 -14.74 48.70
C PRO A 15 -5.65 -13.92 47.46
N GLU A 16 -5.39 -12.64 47.69
CA GLU A 16 -4.88 -11.66 46.72
C GLU A 16 -3.48 -12.04 46.22
N GLY A 17 -3.22 -11.71 44.95
CA GLY A 17 -1.88 -11.36 44.47
C GLY A 17 -1.17 -12.42 43.62
N CYS A 18 -1.27 -12.26 42.30
CA CYS A 18 -0.10 -12.18 41.41
C CYS A 18 -0.59 -11.72 40.03
N GLY A 19 -0.37 -10.44 39.73
CA GLY A 19 -0.61 -9.88 38.40
C GLY A 19 0.34 -10.54 37.39
N GLY A 20 -0.24 -11.19 36.40
CA GLY A 20 0.44 -11.59 35.17
C GLY A 20 -0.02 -10.64 34.08
N GLY A 21 0.90 -9.78 33.63
CA GLY A 21 0.64 -8.76 32.62
C GLY A 21 0.06 -9.36 31.35
N GLY A 22 -1.04 -8.77 30.88
CA GLY A 22 -1.42 -8.88 29.49
C GLY A 22 -0.32 -8.24 28.66
N GLY A 23 0.49 -9.07 28.00
CA GLY A 23 1.32 -8.63 26.90
C GLY A 23 0.39 -8.23 25.76
N GLY A 24 -0.05 -6.97 25.78
CA GLY A 24 -0.48 -6.32 24.56
C GLY A 24 0.74 -6.30 23.65
N SER A 25 0.69 -7.05 22.56
CA SER A 25 1.51 -6.73 21.41
C SER A 25 1.15 -5.29 21.05
N GLU A 26 2.04 -4.34 21.35
CA GLU A 26 1.95 -3.00 20.78
C GLU A 26 1.95 -3.21 19.26
N GLU A 27 0.81 -2.95 18.61
CA GLU A 27 0.74 -3.00 17.16
C GLU A 27 1.71 -1.93 16.63
N VAL A 28 2.75 -2.38 15.94
CA VAL A 28 3.76 -1.49 15.35
C VAL A 28 3.15 -0.89 14.08
N GLU A 29 2.45 0.24 14.23
CA GLU A 29 1.94 1.02 13.10
C GLU A 29 3.10 1.79 12.46
N VAL A 30 3.29 1.62 11.14
CA VAL A 30 4.31 2.35 10.38
C VAL A 30 3.82 3.76 10.16
N GLN A 31 4.56 4.73 10.68
CA GLN A 31 4.20 6.14 10.56
C GLN A 31 4.39 6.63 9.12
N PHE A 32 3.33 7.24 8.57
CA PHE A 32 3.33 7.94 7.28
C PHE A 32 3.24 9.45 7.52
N SER A 33 4.35 10.16 7.31
CA SER A 33 4.38 11.63 7.43
C SER A 33 4.41 12.28 6.05
N ALA A 34 3.53 13.26 5.83
CA ALA A 34 3.68 14.19 4.71
C ALA A 34 4.86 15.14 4.99
N GLY A 35 5.84 15.19 4.09
CA GLY A 35 6.95 16.13 4.20
C GLY A 35 6.45 17.57 4.01
N ARG A 36 6.94 18.51 4.85
CA ARG A 36 6.77 19.94 4.58
C ARG A 36 7.83 20.40 3.59
N TRP A 37 7.46 21.27 2.67
CA TRP A 37 8.41 21.94 1.80
C TRP A 37 9.10 23.00 2.67
N GLY A 38 10.37 22.77 2.99
CA GLY A 38 11.12 23.64 3.89
C GLY A 38 11.67 24.85 3.13
N SER A 39 11.07 26.03 3.31
CA SER A 39 11.73 27.30 2.96
C SER A 39 12.71 27.69 4.07
N ALA A 40 13.99 27.33 3.90
CA ALA A 40 15.07 27.81 4.75
C ALA A 40 15.61 29.15 4.23
N ALA A 41 15.09 30.26 4.76
CA ALA A 41 15.84 31.52 4.99
C ALA A 41 14.93 32.60 5.59
N ALA A 42 15.49 33.50 6.41
CA ALA A 42 14.82 34.73 6.83
C ALA A 42 14.56 35.63 5.61
N VAL A 43 13.35 35.57 5.05
CA VAL A 43 12.94 36.37 3.89
C VAL A 43 12.15 37.62 4.30
N SER A 44 12.38 38.72 3.58
CA SER A 44 11.62 39.99 3.69
C SER A 44 10.11 39.77 3.63
N ALA A 45 9.30 40.61 4.26
CA ALA A 45 7.83 40.48 4.30
C ALA A 45 7.16 40.32 2.93
N ALA A 46 7.72 40.93 1.87
CA ALA A 46 7.22 40.77 0.49
C ALA A 46 7.59 39.41 -0.11
N ALA A 47 8.76 38.88 0.22
CA ALA A 47 9.18 37.55 -0.18
C ALA A 47 8.43 36.48 0.63
N ALA A 48 8.22 36.69 1.93
CA ALA A 48 7.38 35.83 2.76
C ALA A 48 5.92 35.80 2.28
N ALA A 49 5.37 36.92 1.79
CA ALA A 49 4.04 36.94 1.18
C ALA A 49 3.99 36.18 -0.16
N ALA A 50 5.02 36.30 -1.00
CA ALA A 50 5.12 35.54 -2.25
C ALA A 50 5.34 34.04 -2.01
N THR A 51 6.19 33.67 -1.05
CA THR A 51 6.41 32.29 -0.61
C THR A 51 5.12 31.70 -0.07
N ARG A 52 4.39 32.42 0.79
CA ARG A 52 3.10 31.97 1.32
C ARG A 52 2.03 31.77 0.24
N SER A 53 1.97 32.63 -0.78
CA SER A 53 1.05 32.42 -1.91
C SER A 53 1.44 31.23 -2.80
N THR A 54 2.72 30.86 -2.81
CA THR A 54 3.22 29.71 -3.58
C THR A 54 2.92 28.41 -2.81
N GLU A 55 3.16 28.39 -1.50
CA GLU A 55 2.84 27.28 -0.59
C GLU A 55 1.33 26.97 -0.57
N GLU A 56 0.47 28.00 -0.50
CA GLU A 56 -1.00 27.81 -0.54
C GLU A 56 -1.46 27.19 -1.88
N GLU A 57 -0.83 27.56 -2.99
CA GLU A 57 -1.15 27.00 -4.31
C GLU A 57 -0.64 25.57 -4.47
N GLU A 58 0.53 25.25 -3.92
CA GLU A 58 1.08 23.90 -3.88
C GLU A 58 0.21 22.97 -3.05
N GLU A 59 -0.25 23.40 -1.86
CA GLU A 59 -1.19 22.65 -1.04
C GLU A 59 -2.51 22.39 -1.77
N ARG A 60 -3.00 23.39 -2.52
CA ARG A 60 -4.21 23.25 -3.33
C ARG A 60 -4.02 22.24 -4.46
N LEU A 61 -2.91 22.33 -5.19
CA LEU A 61 -2.57 21.43 -6.30
C LEU A 61 -2.33 20.00 -5.82
N GLU A 62 -1.70 19.82 -4.65
CA GLU A 62 -1.49 18.52 -4.04
C GLU A 62 -2.83 17.89 -3.63
N ARG A 63 -3.74 18.68 -3.05
CA ARG A 63 -5.10 18.21 -2.71
C ARG A 63 -5.88 17.81 -3.96
N GLU A 64 -5.80 18.61 -5.02
CA GLU A 64 -6.41 18.27 -6.31
C GLU A 64 -5.81 16.98 -6.88
N HIS A 65 -4.48 16.82 -6.78
CA HIS A 65 -3.79 15.62 -7.22
C HIS A 65 -4.19 14.39 -6.40
N PHE A 66 -4.29 14.50 -5.07
CA PHE A 66 -4.77 13.45 -4.18
C PHE A 66 -6.12 12.92 -4.65
N TRP A 67 -7.11 13.80 -4.81
CA TRP A 67 -8.46 13.40 -5.25
C TRP A 67 -8.49 12.86 -6.68
N LYS A 68 -7.64 13.37 -7.57
CA LYS A 68 -7.45 12.80 -8.91
C LYS A 68 -6.99 11.34 -8.83
N ILE A 69 -6.06 11.01 -7.93
CA ILE A 69 -5.58 9.63 -7.76
C ILE A 69 -6.66 8.75 -7.12
N ILE A 70 -7.38 9.22 -6.10
CA ILE A 70 -8.54 8.50 -5.54
C ILE A 70 -9.57 8.15 -6.61
N ASN A 71 -9.90 9.12 -7.47
CA ASN A 71 -10.80 8.90 -8.60
C ASN A 71 -10.25 7.84 -9.57
N ALA A 72 -8.94 7.83 -9.85
CA ALA A 72 -8.32 6.80 -10.68
C ALA A 72 -8.50 5.39 -10.08
N PHE A 73 -8.28 5.21 -8.78
CA PHE A 73 -8.50 3.92 -8.10
C PHE A 73 -9.95 3.46 -8.20
N ARG A 74 -10.92 4.38 -8.07
CA ARG A 74 -12.36 4.09 -8.21
C ARG A 74 -12.77 3.80 -9.67
N TYR A 75 -12.03 4.29 -10.65
CA TYR A 75 -12.36 4.14 -12.09
C TYR A 75 -11.75 2.88 -12.74
N TYR A 76 -10.88 2.15 -12.05
CA TYR A 76 -10.17 0.98 -12.58
C TYR A 76 -11.12 -0.05 -13.25
N GLY A 77 -12.19 -0.42 -12.56
CA GLY A 77 -13.18 -1.39 -13.01
C GLY A 77 -13.79 -0.93 -14.33
N THR A 78 -14.35 0.29 -14.37
CA THR A 78 -14.94 0.87 -15.58
C THR A 78 -13.99 0.80 -16.76
N SER A 79 -12.75 1.26 -16.59
CA SER A 79 -11.72 1.24 -17.64
C SER A 79 -11.42 -0.18 -18.15
N MET A 80 -11.29 -1.15 -17.23
CA MET A 80 -10.96 -2.52 -17.61
C MET A 80 -12.15 -3.25 -18.23
N HIS A 81 -13.38 -3.02 -17.77
CA HIS A 81 -14.58 -3.57 -18.39
C HIS A 81 -14.78 -3.06 -19.82
N GLU A 82 -14.51 -1.77 -20.09
CA GLU A 82 -14.53 -1.22 -21.45
C GLU A 82 -13.53 -1.94 -22.38
N ARG A 83 -12.33 -2.23 -21.88
CA ARG A 83 -11.32 -2.99 -22.64
C ARG A 83 -11.80 -4.40 -22.98
N VAL A 84 -12.46 -5.10 -22.05
CA VAL A 84 -13.02 -6.44 -22.28
C VAL A 84 -14.23 -6.38 -23.21
N ASN A 85 -15.11 -5.39 -23.05
CA ASN A 85 -16.27 -5.15 -23.94
C ASN A 85 -15.82 -4.94 -25.39
N ARG A 86 -14.70 -4.23 -25.59
CA ARG A 86 -14.10 -4.07 -26.92
C ARG A 86 -13.64 -5.41 -27.51
N THR A 87 -12.96 -6.25 -26.72
CA THR A 87 -12.55 -7.60 -27.15
C THR A 87 -13.75 -8.45 -27.52
N GLU A 88 -14.79 -8.44 -26.67
CA GLU A 88 -16.00 -9.22 -26.89
C GLU A 88 -16.72 -8.79 -28.18
N ARG A 89 -16.87 -7.48 -28.40
CA ARG A 89 -17.48 -6.93 -29.62
C ARG A 89 -16.72 -7.36 -30.87
N GLN A 90 -15.39 -7.32 -30.83
CA GLN A 90 -14.55 -7.79 -31.93
C GLN A 90 -14.73 -9.29 -32.18
N PHE A 91 -14.73 -10.12 -31.13
CA PHE A 91 -14.96 -11.56 -31.26
C PHE A 91 -16.33 -11.90 -31.85
N ARG A 92 -17.39 -11.23 -31.39
CA ARG A 92 -18.76 -11.44 -31.88
C ARG A 92 -18.94 -11.00 -33.34
N SER A 93 -18.09 -10.11 -33.85
CA SER A 93 -18.09 -9.70 -35.26
C SER A 93 -17.42 -10.70 -36.21
N LEU A 94 -16.71 -11.72 -35.69
CA LEU A 94 -16.09 -12.75 -36.53
C LEU A 94 -17.15 -13.67 -37.15
N PRO A 95 -16.87 -14.30 -38.32
CA PRO A 95 -17.73 -15.34 -38.88
C PRO A 95 -18.05 -16.46 -37.87
N ALA A 96 -19.29 -16.96 -37.89
CA ALA A 96 -19.77 -17.95 -36.91
C ALA A 96 -18.94 -19.24 -36.89
N ASN A 97 -18.37 -19.65 -38.04
CA ASN A 97 -17.48 -20.82 -38.10
C ASN A 97 -16.17 -20.59 -37.33
N GLN A 98 -15.61 -19.38 -37.34
CA GLN A 98 -14.40 -19.05 -36.57
C GLN A 98 -14.71 -18.96 -35.07
N GLN A 99 -15.85 -18.38 -34.69
CA GLN A 99 -16.27 -18.36 -33.29
C GLN A 99 -16.41 -19.77 -32.71
N LYS A 100 -16.95 -20.71 -33.50
CA LYS A 100 -17.08 -22.13 -33.11
C LYS A 100 -15.74 -22.84 -32.88
N LEU A 101 -14.63 -22.35 -33.44
CA LEU A 101 -13.29 -22.88 -33.15
C LEU A 101 -12.81 -22.52 -31.75
N LEU A 102 -13.38 -21.48 -31.14
CA LEU A 102 -12.99 -20.96 -29.83
C LEU A 102 -14.19 -20.94 -28.86
N PRO A 103 -14.82 -22.10 -28.57
CA PRO A 103 -16.07 -22.16 -27.80
C PRO A 103 -15.92 -21.66 -26.37
N GLN A 104 -14.69 -21.64 -25.83
CA GLN A 104 -14.39 -21.19 -24.46
C GLN A 104 -14.04 -19.70 -24.36
N PHE A 105 -13.96 -18.97 -25.48
CA PHE A 105 -13.45 -17.61 -25.49
C PHE A 105 -14.31 -16.64 -24.66
N LEU A 106 -15.63 -16.65 -24.87
CA LEU A 106 -16.55 -15.78 -24.12
C LEU A 106 -16.55 -16.12 -22.63
N LEU A 107 -16.53 -17.42 -22.28
CA LEU A 107 -16.41 -17.88 -20.89
C LEU A 107 -15.10 -17.44 -20.24
N HIS A 108 -14.00 -17.34 -21.00
CA HIS A 108 -12.75 -16.79 -20.51
C HIS A 108 -12.83 -15.28 -20.28
N LEU A 109 -13.51 -14.52 -21.13
CA LEU A 109 -13.76 -13.10 -20.89
C LEU A 109 -14.57 -12.86 -19.60
N ASP A 110 -15.55 -13.72 -19.30
CA ASP A 110 -16.29 -13.64 -18.04
C ASP A 110 -15.42 -13.91 -16.81
N LYS A 111 -14.43 -14.80 -16.92
CA LYS A 111 -13.42 -15.01 -15.85
C LYS A 111 -12.54 -13.77 -15.68
N ILE A 112 -12.14 -13.12 -16.78
CA ILE A 112 -11.39 -11.85 -16.71
C ILE A 112 -12.22 -10.79 -16.00
N ARG A 113 -13.53 -10.66 -16.29
CA ARG A 113 -14.43 -9.71 -15.61
C ARG A 113 -14.44 -9.92 -14.09
N LYS A 114 -14.59 -11.17 -13.64
CA LYS A 114 -14.51 -11.49 -12.20
C LYS A 114 -13.16 -11.11 -11.57
N CYS A 115 -12.07 -11.22 -12.33
CA CYS A 115 -10.76 -10.78 -11.86
C CYS A 115 -10.65 -9.24 -11.80
N ILE A 116 -11.29 -8.52 -12.72
CA ILE A 116 -11.40 -7.05 -12.71
C ILE A 116 -12.18 -6.61 -11.48
N ASP A 117 -13.35 -7.20 -11.23
CA ASP A 117 -14.22 -6.90 -10.09
C ASP A 117 -13.45 -7.11 -8.77
N HIS A 118 -12.80 -8.27 -8.62
CA HIS A 118 -11.97 -8.57 -7.43
C HIS A 118 -10.83 -7.56 -7.26
N ASN A 119 -10.12 -7.20 -8.33
CA ASN A 119 -9.08 -6.18 -8.24
C ASN A 119 -9.66 -4.81 -7.85
N GLN A 120 -10.84 -4.45 -8.35
CA GLN A 120 -11.52 -3.21 -7.98
C GLN A 120 -11.89 -3.19 -6.49
N GLU A 121 -12.34 -4.32 -5.93
CA GLU A 121 -12.63 -4.45 -4.50
C GLU A 121 -11.39 -4.13 -3.66
N ILE A 122 -10.23 -4.72 -3.99
CA ILE A 122 -8.97 -4.44 -3.28
C ILE A 122 -8.58 -2.95 -3.41
N LEU A 123 -8.71 -2.37 -4.59
CA LEU A 123 -8.41 -0.95 -4.81
C LEU A 123 -9.35 -0.03 -4.00
N LEU A 124 -10.61 -0.41 -3.82
CA LEU A 124 -11.55 0.33 -2.97
C LEU A 124 -11.21 0.19 -1.50
N THR A 125 -10.72 -0.97 -1.04
CA THR A 125 -10.19 -1.14 0.32
C THR A 125 -9.01 -0.21 0.56
N ILE A 126 -8.05 -0.17 -0.37
CA ILE A 126 -6.90 0.74 -0.31
C ILE A 126 -7.35 2.21 -0.19
N VAL A 127 -8.33 2.62 -1.01
CA VAL A 127 -8.89 3.98 -0.99
C VAL A 127 -9.60 4.29 0.33
N ASN A 128 -10.36 3.34 0.86
CA ASN A 128 -11.09 3.54 2.12
C ASN A 128 -10.11 3.75 3.29
N ASP A 129 -9.00 3.02 3.29
CA ASP A 129 -8.01 3.07 4.35
C ASP A 129 -7.09 4.30 4.25
N CYS A 130 -7.05 5.00 3.10
CA CYS A 130 -6.16 6.12 2.89
C CYS A 130 -6.76 7.51 3.20
N ILE A 131 -8.06 7.61 3.51
CA ILE A 131 -8.73 8.90 3.77
C ILE A 131 -8.15 9.60 5.02
N HIS A 132 -7.66 8.83 6.00
CA HIS A 132 -7.04 9.33 7.23
C HIS A 132 -5.56 8.91 7.34
N MET A 133 -4.88 8.72 6.20
CA MET A 133 -3.54 8.10 6.17
C MET A 133 -2.42 8.96 6.77
N PHE A 134 -2.49 10.28 6.60
CA PHE A 134 -1.39 11.17 6.97
C PHE A 134 -1.65 11.81 8.32
N GLU A 135 -0.75 11.57 9.28
CA GLU A 135 -0.86 12.11 10.64
C GLU A 135 -0.94 13.65 10.67
N ASN A 136 -0.30 14.30 9.69
CA ASN A 136 -0.07 15.74 9.68
C ASN A 136 -0.84 16.49 8.59
N LYS A 137 -1.74 15.83 7.84
CA LYS A 137 -2.39 16.46 6.67
C LYS A 137 -3.79 15.89 6.40
N GLU A 138 -4.76 16.79 6.26
CA GLU A 138 -6.13 16.45 5.85
C GLU A 138 -6.42 16.98 4.44
N TYR A 139 -6.95 16.13 3.56
CA TYR A 139 -7.30 16.50 2.18
C TYR A 139 -8.77 16.90 1.98
N GLY A 140 -9.54 17.01 3.07
CA GLY A 140 -10.96 17.38 3.08
C GLY A 140 -11.88 16.25 2.65
N GLU A 141 -13.08 16.59 2.18
CA GLU A 141 -14.04 15.64 1.58
C GLU A 141 -14.04 15.75 0.06
N ASP A 142 -14.39 14.65 -0.60
CA ASP A 142 -14.63 14.62 -2.05
C ASP A 142 -15.89 15.44 -2.38
N GLY A 143 -15.71 16.72 -2.65
CA GLY A 143 -16.81 17.64 -2.97
C GLY A 143 -17.59 17.29 -4.23
N ASN A 144 -17.15 16.31 -5.03
CA ASN A 144 -17.79 15.94 -6.28
C ASN A 144 -18.50 14.57 -6.23
N GLY A 145 -18.08 13.64 -5.36
CA GLY A 145 -18.73 12.34 -5.11
C GLY A 145 -18.99 11.46 -6.35
N LYS A 146 -18.53 11.89 -7.52
CA LYS A 146 -18.80 11.32 -8.84
C LYS A 146 -17.50 10.76 -9.38
N ILE A 147 -17.56 9.52 -9.84
CA ILE A 147 -16.43 8.88 -10.51
C ILE A 147 -16.35 9.48 -11.92
N MET A 148 -15.29 10.26 -12.16
CA MET A 148 -14.98 10.86 -13.45
C MET A 148 -14.04 9.96 -14.25
N PRO A 149 -14.07 9.98 -15.60
CA PRO A 149 -13.11 9.23 -16.40
C PRO A 149 -11.68 9.64 -16.06
N ALA A 150 -10.88 8.68 -15.59
CA ALA A 150 -9.47 8.89 -15.31
C ALA A 150 -8.64 8.87 -16.61
N SER A 151 -7.46 9.52 -16.59
CA SER A 151 -6.59 9.53 -17.76
C SER A 151 -6.02 8.14 -18.05
N THR A 152 -5.67 7.87 -19.32
CA THR A 152 -4.99 6.60 -19.68
C THR A 152 -3.66 6.44 -18.96
N PHE A 153 -2.95 7.55 -18.73
CA PHE A 153 -1.69 7.56 -17.97
C PHE A 153 -1.88 7.07 -16.52
N ASP A 154 -2.92 7.56 -15.84
CA ASP A 154 -3.23 7.14 -14.46
C ASP A 154 -3.63 5.66 -14.40
N MET A 155 -4.33 5.16 -15.42
CA MET A 155 -4.68 3.74 -15.54
C MET A 155 -3.45 2.86 -15.76
N ASP A 156 -2.46 3.33 -16.51
CA ASP A 156 -1.20 2.59 -16.70
C ASP A 156 -0.33 2.60 -15.43
N LYS A 157 -0.37 3.68 -14.65
CA LYS A 157 0.21 3.72 -13.30
C LYS A 157 -0.46 2.70 -12.39
N LEU A 158 -1.79 2.63 -12.34
CA LEU A 158 -2.52 1.63 -11.55
C LEU A 158 -2.18 0.18 -11.93
N LYS A 159 -2.14 -0.13 -13.23
CA LYS A 159 -1.69 -1.45 -13.71
C LYS A 159 -0.27 -1.78 -13.25
N SER A 160 0.59 -0.77 -13.17
CA SER A 160 1.97 -0.92 -12.69
C SER A 160 2.02 -1.11 -11.17
N THR A 161 1.19 -0.38 -10.42
CA THR A 161 1.03 -0.55 -8.97
C THR A 161 0.57 -1.97 -8.62
N LEU A 162 -0.42 -2.53 -9.33
CA LEU A 162 -0.84 -3.92 -9.13
C LEU A 162 0.31 -4.93 -9.36
N LYS A 163 1.22 -4.64 -10.29
CA LYS A 163 2.41 -5.47 -10.51
C LYS A 163 3.46 -5.29 -9.41
N GLN A 164 3.58 -4.10 -8.80
CA GLN A 164 4.48 -3.88 -7.68
C GLN A 164 4.13 -4.75 -6.46
N PHE A 165 2.85 -5.06 -6.22
CA PHE A 165 2.47 -6.03 -5.19
C PHE A 165 3.12 -7.41 -5.40
N VAL A 166 3.31 -7.84 -6.64
CA VAL A 166 4.01 -9.09 -6.96
C VAL A 166 5.45 -9.00 -6.49
N ARG A 167 6.14 -7.93 -6.90
CA ARG A 167 7.56 -7.71 -6.61
C ARG A 167 7.79 -7.62 -5.10
N ASP A 168 7.06 -6.75 -4.41
CA ASP A 168 7.37 -6.37 -3.04
C ASP A 168 6.73 -7.26 -1.97
N TRP A 169 5.56 -7.84 -2.21
CA TRP A 169 4.77 -8.47 -1.14
C TRP A 169 4.17 -9.83 -1.49
N SER A 170 4.57 -10.41 -2.62
CA SER A 170 4.19 -11.78 -2.96
C SER A 170 5.41 -12.69 -3.01
N GLU A 171 5.25 -13.95 -2.62
CA GLU A 171 6.28 -14.98 -2.79
C GLU A 171 6.68 -15.13 -4.27
N THR A 172 5.76 -14.84 -5.19
CA THR A 172 6.02 -14.82 -6.65
C THR A 172 7.16 -13.86 -7.02
N GLY A 173 7.34 -12.76 -6.29
CA GLY A 173 8.40 -11.77 -6.52
C GLY A 173 9.72 -12.09 -5.83
N LYS A 174 9.82 -13.17 -5.05
CA LYS A 174 10.99 -13.48 -4.24
C LYS A 174 12.29 -13.49 -5.05
N ALA A 175 12.31 -14.15 -6.20
CA ALA A 175 13.52 -14.23 -7.03
C ALA A 175 13.98 -12.85 -7.53
N GLU A 176 13.03 -11.94 -7.82
CA GLU A 176 13.33 -10.58 -8.26
C GLU A 176 13.87 -9.74 -7.09
N ARG A 177 13.29 -9.89 -5.89
CA ARG A 177 13.81 -9.28 -4.67
C ARG A 177 15.19 -9.81 -4.31
N ASP A 178 15.43 -11.11 -4.44
CA ASP A 178 16.73 -11.71 -4.16
C ASP A 178 17.81 -11.18 -5.11
N ALA A 179 17.47 -10.88 -6.36
CA ALA A 179 18.38 -10.26 -7.32
C ALA A 179 18.63 -8.77 -7.05
N CYS A 180 17.64 -8.01 -6.57
CA CYS A 180 17.75 -6.55 -6.39
C CYS A 180 18.10 -6.12 -4.96
N TYR A 181 17.41 -6.65 -3.95
CA TYR A 181 17.45 -6.20 -2.56
C TYR A 181 18.61 -6.83 -1.79
N GLN A 182 18.88 -8.13 -2.01
CA GLN A 182 19.94 -8.82 -1.28
C GLN A 182 21.34 -8.24 -1.52
N PRO A 183 21.74 -7.80 -2.74
CA PRO A 183 23.01 -7.10 -2.91
C PRO A 183 23.12 -5.81 -2.08
N ILE A 184 22.05 -5.01 -2.03
CA ILE A 184 22.01 -3.77 -1.24
C ILE A 184 22.13 -4.08 0.25
N ILE A 185 21.31 -5.03 0.74
CA ILE A 185 21.32 -5.46 2.15
C ILE A 185 22.69 -6.01 2.56
N LYS A 186 23.34 -6.81 1.70
CA LYS A 186 24.70 -7.32 1.96
C LYS A 186 25.72 -6.21 2.11
N GLU A 187 25.62 -5.16 1.29
CA GLU A 187 26.51 -4.00 1.42
C GLU A 187 26.22 -3.18 2.68
N ILE A 188 24.97 -3.05 3.10
CA ILE A 188 24.63 -2.42 4.40
C ILE A 188 25.27 -3.21 5.55
N LEU A 189 25.07 -4.52 5.60
CA LEU A 189 25.64 -5.40 6.64
C LEU A 189 27.17 -5.37 6.66
N LYS A 190 27.80 -5.25 5.48
CA LYS A 190 29.26 -5.15 5.34
C LYS A 190 29.82 -3.83 5.88
N ASN A 191 29.14 -2.71 5.63
CA ASN A 191 29.59 -1.38 6.04
C ASN A 191 29.22 -1.06 7.50
N PHE A 192 28.07 -1.54 7.96
CA PHE A 192 27.55 -1.31 9.31
C PHE A 192 27.37 -2.62 10.09
N PRO A 193 28.44 -3.42 10.29
CA PRO A 193 28.32 -4.69 10.99
C PRO A 193 28.05 -4.47 12.49
N LYS A 194 27.21 -5.33 13.06
CA LYS A 194 26.75 -5.29 14.46
C LYS A 194 27.87 -5.31 15.50
N GLU A 195 29.05 -5.81 15.15
CA GLU A 195 30.22 -5.83 16.03
C GLU A 195 30.83 -4.43 16.25
N ARG A 196 30.55 -3.48 15.34
CA ARG A 196 31.12 -2.12 15.36
C ARG A 196 30.07 -1.02 15.50
N TRP A 197 28.83 -1.29 15.07
CA TRP A 197 27.76 -0.32 15.05
C TRP A 197 26.56 -0.84 15.83
N ASP A 198 25.93 0.07 16.57
CA ASP A 198 24.57 -0.11 17.08
C ASP A 198 23.60 0.16 15.91
N PRO A 199 22.91 -0.87 15.36
CA PRO A 199 22.08 -0.69 14.17
C PRO A 199 21.01 0.38 14.35
N SER A 200 20.45 0.52 15.55
CA SER A 200 19.40 1.49 15.88
C SER A 200 19.82 2.95 15.71
N LYS A 201 21.13 3.22 15.67
CA LYS A 201 21.72 4.56 15.50
C LYS A 201 22.23 4.83 14.09
N VAL A 202 22.17 3.84 13.20
CA VAL A 202 22.52 3.99 11.79
C VAL A 202 21.25 4.34 11.03
N ASN A 203 21.14 5.60 10.63
CA ASN A 203 20.01 6.12 9.87
C ASN A 203 20.18 5.80 8.39
N ILE A 204 19.26 5.03 7.82
CA ILE A 204 19.27 4.63 6.40
C ILE A 204 18.03 5.20 5.73
N LEU A 205 18.25 5.99 4.67
CA LEU A 205 17.19 6.52 3.83
C LEU A 205 17.06 5.69 2.54
N VAL A 206 15.83 5.33 2.16
CA VAL A 206 15.51 4.65 0.90
C VAL A 206 14.59 5.54 0.06
N PRO A 207 15.15 6.40 -0.82
CA PRO A 207 14.37 7.22 -1.75
C PRO A 207 13.67 6.37 -2.81
N GLY A 208 12.45 6.74 -3.20
CA GLY A 208 11.66 5.98 -4.16
C GLY A 208 11.35 4.56 -3.67
N ALA A 209 10.90 4.44 -2.42
CA ALA A 209 10.71 3.17 -1.73
C ALA A 209 9.60 2.28 -2.32
N GLY A 210 8.75 2.79 -3.23
CA GLY A 210 7.69 2.00 -3.84
C GLY A 210 6.70 1.49 -2.79
N LEU A 211 6.54 0.16 -2.69
CA LEU A 211 5.67 -0.43 -1.66
C LEU A 211 6.38 -0.70 -0.32
N GLY A 212 7.62 -0.24 -0.17
CA GLY A 212 8.34 -0.20 1.10
C GLY A 212 9.06 -1.49 1.50
N ARG A 213 9.05 -2.55 0.68
CA ARG A 213 9.63 -3.86 1.06
C ARG A 213 11.12 -3.78 1.38
N LEU A 214 11.91 -3.07 0.58
CA LEU A 214 13.35 -2.93 0.84
C LEU A 214 13.62 -2.20 2.16
N ALA A 215 12.92 -1.07 2.39
CA ALA A 215 13.06 -0.31 3.62
C ALA A 215 12.63 -1.13 4.84
N TRP A 216 11.56 -1.92 4.72
CA TRP A 216 11.09 -2.85 5.73
C TRP A 216 12.14 -3.95 6.03
N GLU A 217 12.72 -4.59 5.01
CA GLU A 217 13.77 -5.62 5.21
C GLU A 217 15.02 -5.03 5.90
N ILE A 218 15.35 -3.76 5.63
CA ILE A 218 16.45 -3.06 6.32
C ILE A 218 16.09 -2.79 7.79
N ALA A 219 14.87 -2.35 8.08
CA ALA A 219 14.38 -2.16 9.43
C ALA A 219 14.31 -3.47 10.23
N MET A 220 13.96 -4.59 9.58
CA MET A 220 13.97 -5.94 10.17
C MET A 220 15.35 -6.36 10.68
N LEU A 221 16.44 -5.79 10.15
CA LEU A 221 17.80 -6.02 10.62
C LEU A 221 18.18 -5.12 11.83
N GLY A 222 17.26 -4.29 12.30
CA GLY A 222 17.42 -3.39 13.45
C GLY A 222 17.93 -1.99 13.11
N TYR A 223 18.12 -1.67 11.82
CA TYR A 223 18.53 -0.33 11.41
C TYR A 223 17.38 0.67 11.52
N ALA A 224 17.70 1.93 11.82
CA ALA A 224 16.73 3.02 11.72
C ALA A 224 16.52 3.37 10.25
N CYS A 225 15.46 2.80 9.64
CA CYS A 225 15.22 2.92 8.22
C CYS A 225 14.00 3.79 7.93
N GLN A 226 14.16 4.74 7.03
CA GLN A 226 13.09 5.57 6.51
C GLN A 226 12.95 5.35 5.01
N GLY A 227 11.76 4.97 4.55
CA GLY A 227 11.43 5.02 3.13
C GLY A 227 10.88 6.39 2.75
N ASN A 228 11.14 6.83 1.53
CA ASN A 228 10.55 8.04 0.95
C ASN A 228 9.87 7.70 -0.37
N GLU A 229 8.67 8.22 -0.59
CA GLU A 229 7.95 8.03 -1.85
C GLU A 229 7.11 9.26 -2.20
N TRP A 230 7.02 9.55 -3.49
CA TRP A 230 6.28 10.71 -4.02
C TRP A 230 4.91 10.31 -4.57
N SER A 231 4.81 9.14 -5.17
CA SER A 231 3.60 8.73 -5.87
C SER A 231 2.49 8.31 -4.91
N PHE A 232 1.35 9.02 -4.94
CA PHE A 232 0.15 8.61 -4.18
C PHE A 232 -0.30 7.18 -4.49
N PHE A 233 -0.10 6.68 -5.72
CA PHE A 233 -0.40 5.27 -6.04
C PHE A 233 0.39 4.29 -5.15
N MET A 234 1.66 4.59 -4.89
CA MET A 234 2.55 3.78 -4.06
C MET A 234 2.30 4.05 -2.57
N LEU A 235 2.08 5.31 -2.18
CA LEU A 235 1.80 5.68 -0.79
C LEU A 235 0.51 5.03 -0.27
N PHE A 236 -0.59 5.09 -1.02
CA PHE A 236 -1.85 4.45 -0.62
C PHE A 236 -1.68 2.93 -0.47
N SER A 237 -1.00 2.34 -1.44
CA SER A 237 -0.78 0.88 -1.48
C SER A 237 0.18 0.40 -0.39
N SER A 238 1.27 1.13 -0.13
CA SER A 238 2.24 0.80 0.92
C SER A 238 1.64 0.94 2.30
N ASN A 239 0.87 2.02 2.57
CA ASN A 239 0.15 2.17 3.83
C ASN A 239 -0.84 1.02 4.06
N PHE A 240 -1.61 0.64 3.04
CA PHE A 240 -2.50 -0.52 3.14
C PHE A 240 -1.75 -1.81 3.49
N VAL A 241 -0.62 -2.09 2.83
CA VAL A 241 0.15 -3.30 3.13
C VAL A 241 0.76 -3.24 4.53
N LEU A 242 1.47 -2.15 4.84
CA LEU A 242 2.27 -2.03 6.05
C LEU A 242 1.43 -1.91 7.32
N ASN A 243 0.24 -1.29 7.25
CA ASN A 243 -0.56 -0.96 8.43
C ASN A 243 -1.89 -1.72 8.54
N ARG A 244 -2.32 -2.42 7.48
CA ARG A 244 -3.62 -3.13 7.48
C ARG A 244 -3.52 -4.62 7.17
N CYS A 245 -2.42 -5.08 6.60
CA CYS A 245 -2.25 -6.49 6.25
C CYS A 245 -1.44 -7.24 7.32
N SER A 246 -2.09 -7.74 8.38
CA SER A 246 -1.44 -8.50 9.46
C SER A 246 -1.54 -10.03 9.35
N GLU A 247 -2.10 -10.55 8.26
CA GLU A 247 -2.25 -11.99 8.02
C GLU A 247 -1.60 -12.37 6.69
N ILE A 248 -0.67 -13.32 6.74
CA ILE A 248 0.10 -13.79 5.57
C ILE A 248 -0.86 -14.39 4.53
N ASN A 249 -0.68 -13.98 3.27
CA ASN A 249 -1.45 -14.41 2.10
C ASN A 249 -2.98 -14.20 2.21
N LYS A 250 -3.42 -13.30 3.10
CA LYS A 250 -4.85 -12.96 3.28
C LYS A 250 -5.49 -12.44 2.00
N TYR A 251 -4.77 -11.59 1.27
CA TYR A 251 -5.29 -10.94 0.08
C TYR A 251 -4.75 -11.60 -1.18
N LYS A 252 -5.52 -11.45 -2.26
CA LYS A 252 -5.10 -11.85 -3.61
C LYS A 252 -5.43 -10.76 -4.62
N LEU A 253 -4.66 -10.71 -5.70
CA LEU A 253 -4.86 -9.82 -6.85
C LEU A 253 -4.57 -10.57 -8.15
N TYR A 254 -5.03 -10.01 -9.27
CA TYR A 254 -4.82 -10.54 -10.62
C TYR A 254 -4.03 -9.53 -11.47
N PRO A 255 -2.70 -9.46 -11.33
CA PRO A 255 -1.88 -8.40 -11.94
C PRO A 255 -1.52 -8.67 -13.42
N TRP A 256 -2.06 -9.72 -14.03
CA TRP A 256 -1.75 -10.13 -15.41
C TRP A 256 -2.91 -9.91 -16.39
N ILE A 257 -4.11 -9.56 -15.90
CA ILE A 257 -5.34 -9.59 -16.70
C ILE A 257 -5.39 -8.57 -17.83
N HIS A 258 -4.61 -7.50 -17.74
CA HIS A 258 -4.46 -6.49 -18.80
C HIS A 258 -3.56 -6.95 -19.95
N GLN A 259 -2.79 -8.03 -19.79
CA GLN A 259 -1.90 -8.55 -20.81
C GLN A 259 -2.61 -9.59 -21.68
N PHE A 260 -3.06 -9.18 -22.88
CA PHE A 260 -3.74 -10.07 -23.84
C PHE A 260 -2.77 -10.75 -24.83
N SER A 261 -1.52 -10.26 -24.91
CA SER A 261 -0.48 -10.81 -25.78
C SER A 261 0.49 -11.69 -25.00
N ASN A 262 1.18 -12.60 -25.69
CA ASN A 262 2.24 -13.45 -25.13
C ASN A 262 1.79 -14.36 -23.96
N ASN A 263 0.51 -14.75 -23.93
CA ASN A 263 0.02 -15.76 -23.00
C ASN A 263 0.24 -17.15 -23.60
N ARG A 264 0.96 -18.03 -22.90
CA ARG A 264 1.16 -19.42 -23.34
C ARG A 264 -0.12 -20.23 -23.17
N ARG A 265 -0.84 -19.99 -22.08
CA ARG A 265 -2.16 -20.56 -21.78
C ARG A 265 -3.11 -19.43 -21.37
N SER A 266 -4.39 -19.54 -21.70
CA SER A 266 -5.41 -18.56 -21.26
C SER A 266 -5.48 -18.44 -19.74
N ALA A 267 -5.24 -19.55 -19.02
CA ALA A 267 -5.19 -19.58 -17.56
C ALA A 267 -4.06 -18.69 -16.98
N ASP A 268 -2.98 -18.47 -17.71
CA ASP A 268 -1.84 -17.66 -17.23
C ASP A 268 -2.25 -16.20 -17.00
N GLN A 269 -3.17 -15.68 -17.83
CA GLN A 269 -3.67 -14.30 -17.75
C GLN A 269 -4.50 -14.04 -16.48
N ILE A 270 -5.21 -15.05 -15.99
CA ILE A 270 -6.17 -14.94 -14.87
C ILE A 270 -5.67 -15.62 -13.59
N ARG A 271 -4.38 -15.99 -13.52
CA ARG A 271 -3.81 -16.59 -12.32
C ARG A 271 -3.70 -15.53 -11.20
N PRO A 272 -4.07 -15.84 -9.96
CA PRO A 272 -3.90 -14.92 -8.85
C PRO A 272 -2.43 -14.88 -8.39
N ILE A 273 -2.10 -13.83 -7.63
CA ILE A 273 -1.00 -13.81 -6.67
C ILE A 273 -1.59 -13.55 -5.28
N PHE A 274 -0.91 -14.00 -4.23
CA PHE A 274 -1.29 -13.76 -2.84
C PHE A 274 -0.27 -12.85 -2.16
N PHE A 275 -0.73 -12.04 -1.20
CA PHE A 275 0.08 -11.11 -0.41
C PHE A 275 -0.61 -10.78 0.93
N PRO A 276 0.14 -10.29 1.93
CA PRO A 276 1.60 -10.23 1.98
C PRO A 276 2.23 -11.61 2.24
N ASP A 277 3.42 -11.88 1.72
CA ASP A 277 4.15 -13.16 1.90
C ASP A 277 4.80 -13.31 3.28
N VAL A 278 4.96 -12.20 3.98
CA VAL A 278 5.41 -12.08 5.37
C VAL A 278 4.44 -11.18 6.13
N ASP A 279 4.38 -11.27 7.45
CA ASP A 279 3.62 -10.31 8.26
C ASP A 279 4.44 -9.01 8.40
N PRO A 280 3.99 -7.87 7.85
CA PRO A 280 4.67 -6.59 7.98
C PRO A 280 4.83 -6.11 9.43
N HIS A 281 3.97 -6.57 10.35
CA HIS A 281 4.02 -6.22 11.78
C HIS A 281 4.99 -7.11 12.57
N SER A 282 5.68 -8.05 11.92
CA SER A 282 6.70 -8.90 12.55
C SER A 282 8.03 -8.20 12.84
N LEU A 283 8.07 -6.86 12.72
CA LEU A 283 9.20 -6.03 13.10
C LEU A 283 9.59 -6.30 14.56
N PRO A 284 10.88 -6.57 14.86
CA PRO A 284 11.33 -6.77 16.24
C PRO A 284 11.01 -5.57 17.14
N PRO A 285 10.77 -5.78 18.45
CA PRO A 285 10.63 -4.69 19.40
C PRO A 285 11.82 -3.74 19.36
N GLY A 286 11.56 -2.43 19.34
CA GLY A 286 12.60 -1.40 19.22
C GLY A 286 13.08 -1.12 17.78
N SER A 287 12.48 -1.75 16.76
CA SER A 287 12.71 -1.38 15.37
C SER A 287 12.22 0.04 15.10
N ASN A 288 12.94 0.76 14.23
CA ASN A 288 12.57 2.11 13.82
C ASN A 288 12.36 2.12 12.30
N PHE A 289 11.08 2.03 11.90
CA PHE A 289 10.66 2.05 10.51
C PHE A 289 9.63 3.15 10.29
N SER A 290 9.85 3.99 9.27
CA SER A 290 8.92 5.06 8.88
C SER A 290 8.88 5.26 7.36
N MET A 291 7.80 5.88 6.88
CA MET A 291 7.61 6.27 5.48
C MET A 291 7.30 7.77 5.36
N THR A 292 7.97 8.47 4.45
CA THR A 292 7.72 9.89 4.17
C THR A 292 7.12 10.07 2.79
N ALA A 293 6.15 10.99 2.69
CA ALA A 293 5.49 11.33 1.44
C ALA A 293 5.94 12.69 0.91
N GLY A 294 6.42 12.70 -0.33
CA GLY A 294 6.78 13.90 -1.09
C GLY A 294 8.07 13.73 -1.89
N ASP A 295 8.48 14.79 -2.60
CA ASP A 295 9.68 14.76 -3.44
C ASP A 295 10.93 14.61 -2.56
N PHE A 296 11.76 13.62 -2.88
CA PHE A 296 13.04 13.37 -2.22
C PHE A 296 13.91 14.62 -2.14
N GLN A 297 14.02 15.39 -3.23
CA GLN A 297 14.92 16.54 -3.29
C GLN A 297 14.45 17.70 -2.42
N GLU A 298 13.14 17.80 -2.18
CA GLU A 298 12.53 18.88 -1.39
C GLU A 298 12.47 18.53 0.11
N ILE A 299 12.24 17.26 0.44
CA ILE A 299 12.12 16.81 1.83
C ILE A 299 13.47 16.79 2.55
N TYR A 300 14.53 16.36 1.87
CA TYR A 300 15.85 16.16 2.47
C TYR A 300 16.79 17.30 2.05
N SER A 301 16.51 18.51 2.56
CA SER A 301 17.11 19.78 2.12
C SER A 301 18.34 20.24 2.91
N GLU A 302 18.69 19.57 4.00
CA GLU A 302 19.88 19.88 4.81
C GLU A 302 20.93 18.77 4.68
N CYS A 303 22.11 19.12 4.16
CA CYS A 303 23.34 18.34 4.24
C CYS A 303 24.25 18.87 5.35
#